data_AF-A0A645FWS9-F1
#
_entry.id   AF-A0A645FWS9-F1
#
_cell.length_a   1.000
_cell.length_b   1.000
_cell.length_c   1.000
_cell.angle_alpha   90.00
_cell.angle_beta   90.00
_cell.angle_gamma   90.00
#
_symmetry.space_group_name_H-M   'P 1'
#
loop_
_entity.id
_entity.type
_entity.pdbx_description
1 polymer ?
#
loop_
_entity_poly.entity_id
_entity_poly.type
_entity_poly.pdbx_seq_one_letter_code
_entity_poly.pdbx_strand_id
1 'polypeptide(L)'
;MKHLSRRLSGCSDIEFRHLLDSALEELITTLAISPKTAAYLNVCLEKVSIIIKNAISRNVPEKAFLILKYPEDTPEFKCSFSGKMDDELYRKVLQEVVACQTTEEKNQIIKKYIHSLADLEDIMLDAELSKTEMISVFQELTTGELAALAKKYDIYTKCSLSDMHSSEMRLYNCLNSYIAMLAPEQQSCVKEAAKIIRVIE
;
A
#
# COMPACT_ATOMS: atom_id res chain seq x y z
N MET A 1 -5.40 17.41 11.59
CA MET A 1 -6.12 18.55 10.96
C MET A 1 -7.44 18.91 11.62
N LYS A 2 -8.43 18.01 11.74
CA LYS A 2 -9.75 18.33 12.33
C LYS A 2 -9.68 19.02 13.71
N HIS A 3 -8.75 18.61 14.57
CA HIS A 3 -8.54 19.23 15.88
C HIS A 3 -8.03 20.68 15.80
N LEU A 4 -7.05 20.95 14.92
CA LEU A 4 -6.48 22.28 14.71
C LEU A 4 -7.53 23.23 14.10
N SER A 5 -8.26 22.78 13.09
CA SER A 5 -9.34 23.56 12.46
C SER A 5 -10.44 23.90 13.45
N ARG A 6 -10.86 22.95 14.29
CA ARG A 6 -11.86 23.17 15.35
C ARG A 6 -11.40 24.19 16.39
N ARG A 7 -10.12 24.12 16.79
CA ARG A 7 -9.53 25.05 17.75
C ARG A 7 -9.47 26.46 17.19
N LEU A 8 -9.03 26.61 15.94
CA LEU A 8 -8.85 27.93 15.31
C LEU A 8 -10.17 28.55 14.81
N SER A 9 -11.20 27.76 14.50
CA SER A 9 -12.51 28.26 14.09
C SER A 9 -13.32 28.89 15.23
N GLY A 10 -12.99 28.56 16.48
CA GLY A 10 -13.68 29.06 17.68
C GLY A 10 -12.99 30.25 18.36
N CYS A 11 -11.83 30.68 17.86
CA CYS A 11 -11.07 31.79 18.44
C CYS A 11 -11.60 33.14 17.95
N SER A 12 -11.64 34.12 18.86
CA SER A 12 -11.73 35.53 18.48
C SER A 12 -10.46 35.97 17.72
N ASP A 13 -10.54 37.11 17.01
CA ASP A 13 -9.39 37.64 16.28
C ASP A 13 -8.17 37.93 17.18
N ILE A 14 -8.42 38.32 18.42
CA ILE A 14 -7.39 38.61 19.43
C ILE A 14 -6.71 37.31 19.88
N GLU A 15 -7.50 36.28 20.21
CA GLU A 15 -6.98 34.97 20.63
C GLU A 15 -6.22 34.28 19.49
N PHE A 16 -6.75 34.39 18.26
CA PHE A 16 -6.09 33.86 17.07
C PHE A 16 -4.73 34.52 16.85
N ARG A 17 -4.67 35.84 17.02
CA ARG A 17 -3.41 36.58 16.88
C ARG A 17 -2.40 36.17 17.94
N HIS A 18 -2.82 36.13 19.21
CA HIS A 18 -1.97 35.69 20.31
C HIS A 18 -1.43 34.27 20.11
N LEU A 19 -2.23 33.34 19.59
CA LEU A 19 -1.78 31.98 19.27
C LEU A 19 -0.68 31.97 18.21
N LEU A 20 -0.80 32.80 17.18
CA LEU A 20 0.19 32.88 16.12
C LEU A 20 1.48 33.56 16.58
N ASP A 21 1.39 34.64 17.37
CA ASP A 21 2.56 35.32 17.93
C ASP A 21 3.32 34.37 18.88
N SER A 22 2.62 33.67 19.78
CA SER A 22 3.23 32.69 20.69
C SER A 22 3.89 31.53 19.94
N ALA A 23 3.26 31.00 18.88
CA ALA A 23 3.86 29.96 18.06
C ALA A 23 5.10 30.44 17.30
N LEU A 24 5.12 31.70 16.85
CA LEU A 24 6.27 32.30 16.18
C LEU A 24 7.44 32.51 17.16
N GLU A 25 7.16 32.96 18.39
CA GLU A 25 8.17 33.10 19.45
C GLU A 25 8.81 31.76 19.80
N GLU A 26 8.00 30.70 19.95
CA GLU A 26 8.48 29.34 20.18
C GLU A 26 9.36 28.85 19.02
N LEU A 27 8.96 29.11 17.78
CA LEU A 27 9.73 28.76 16.58
C LEU A 27 11.08 29.49 16.53
N ILE A 28 11.09 30.81 16.79
CA ILE A 28 12.30 31.63 16.81
C ILE A 28 13.29 31.10 17.85
N THR A 29 12.79 30.74 19.03
CA THR A 29 13.59 30.24 20.14
C THR A 29 14.14 28.85 19.84
N THR A 30 13.29 27.93 19.38
CA THR A 30 13.63 26.52 19.14
C THR A 30 14.67 26.37 18.03
N LEU A 31 14.55 27.17 16.97
CA LEU A 31 15.46 27.10 15.82
C LEU A 31 16.63 28.09 15.90
N ALA A 32 16.79 28.79 17.02
CA ALA A 32 17.82 29.82 17.22
C ALA A 32 17.90 30.82 16.05
N ILE A 33 16.74 31.33 15.62
CA ILE A 33 16.61 32.18 14.44
C ILE A 33 17.29 33.54 14.70
N SER A 34 18.08 34.02 13.73
CA SER A 34 18.76 35.31 13.87
C SER A 34 17.78 36.48 14.07
N PRO A 35 18.15 37.54 14.81
CA PRO A 35 17.27 38.69 15.05
C PRO A 35 16.72 39.34 13.77
N LYS A 36 17.53 39.39 12.71
CA LYS A 36 17.12 39.94 11.41
C LYS A 36 16.04 39.10 10.75
N THR A 37 16.18 37.77 10.80
CA THR A 37 15.17 36.84 10.27
C THR A 37 13.91 36.84 11.13
N ALA A 38 14.04 36.91 12.45
CA ALA A 38 12.92 37.02 13.38
C ALA A 38 12.08 38.28 13.11
N ALA A 39 12.72 39.43 12.90
CA ALA A 39 12.02 40.67 12.54
C ALA A 39 11.24 40.53 11.22
N TYR A 40 11.84 39.87 10.21
CA TYR A 40 11.17 39.59 8.95
C TYR A 40 9.96 38.67 9.13
N LEU A 41 10.09 37.58 9.89
CA LEU A 41 9.00 36.65 10.16
C LEU A 41 7.82 37.33 10.87
N ASN A 42 8.10 38.21 11.84
CA ASN A 42 7.07 38.99 12.52
C ASN A 42 6.27 39.89 11.56
N VAL A 43 6.94 40.53 10.59
CA VAL A 43 6.27 41.31 9.54
C VAL A 43 5.44 40.42 8.61
N CYS A 44 5.94 39.22 8.30
CA CYS A 44 5.22 38.25 7.47
C CYS A 44 4.00 37.62 8.17
N LEU A 45 3.97 37.62 9.50
CA LEU A 45 2.92 36.95 10.28
C LEU A 45 1.52 37.50 9.96
N GLU A 46 1.40 38.80 9.68
CA GLU A 46 0.15 39.40 9.21
C GLU A 46 -0.38 38.72 7.95
N LYS A 47 0.46 38.54 6.94
CA LYS A 47 0.09 37.90 5.67
C LYS A 47 -0.26 36.42 5.87
N VAL A 48 0.52 35.73 6.69
CA VAL A 48 0.29 34.31 7.02
C VAL A 48 -1.03 34.14 7.79
N SER A 49 -1.34 35.06 8.70
CA SER A 49 -2.59 35.04 9.48
C SER A 49 -3.83 35.09 8.58
N ILE A 50 -3.80 35.93 7.53
CA ILE A 50 -4.88 36.05 6.54
C ILE A 50 -5.04 34.75 5.75
N ILE A 51 -3.92 34.14 5.33
CA ILE A 51 -3.93 32.87 4.59
C ILE A 51 -4.56 31.75 5.44
N ILE A 52 -4.14 31.64 6.71
CA ILE A 52 -4.67 30.64 7.64
C ILE A 52 -6.17 30.85 7.88
N LYS A 53 -6.60 32.09 8.18
CA LYS A 53 -8.04 32.40 8.38
C LYS A 53 -8.86 32.03 7.15
N ASN A 54 -8.42 32.44 5.96
CA ASN A 54 -9.11 32.13 4.71
C ASN A 54 -9.22 30.63 4.45
N ALA A 55 -8.17 29.86 4.75
CA ALA A 55 -8.17 28.41 4.59
C ALA A 55 -9.15 27.72 5.56
N ILE A 56 -9.19 28.16 6.82
CA ILE A 56 -10.11 27.64 7.84
C ILE A 56 -11.56 27.95 7.49
N SER A 57 -11.88 29.21 7.14
CA SER A 57 -13.24 29.63 6.77
C SER A 57 -13.77 28.91 5.53
N ARG A 58 -12.88 28.46 4.63
CA ARG A 58 -13.22 27.68 3.44
C ARG A 58 -13.18 26.16 3.68
N ASN A 59 -12.97 25.73 4.93
CA ASN A 59 -12.84 24.33 5.32
C ASN A 59 -11.78 23.54 4.51
N VAL A 60 -10.68 24.21 4.15
CA VAL A 60 -9.53 23.65 3.41
C VAL A 60 -8.21 23.97 4.13
N PRO A 61 -8.06 23.61 5.42
CA PRO A 61 -6.90 23.95 6.23
C PRO A 61 -5.57 23.39 5.67
N GLU A 62 -5.61 22.31 4.89
CA GLU A 62 -4.48 21.74 4.17
C GLU A 62 -3.84 22.68 3.14
N LYS A 63 -4.52 23.76 2.74
CA LYS A 63 -3.94 24.80 1.88
C LYS A 63 -3.07 25.81 2.64
N ALA A 64 -3.24 25.91 3.96
CA ALA A 64 -2.44 26.78 4.81
C ALA A 64 -1.36 26.02 5.59
N PHE A 65 -1.61 24.75 5.92
CA PHE A 65 -0.67 23.91 6.65
C PHE A 65 -0.14 22.79 5.76
N LEU A 66 1.17 22.77 5.55
CA LEU A 66 1.84 21.67 4.87
C LEU A 66 1.88 20.47 5.83
N ILE A 67 1.18 19.40 5.47
CA ILE A 67 1.35 18.10 6.11
C ILE A 67 2.47 17.40 5.36
N LEU A 68 3.65 17.34 5.97
CA LEU A 68 4.72 16.49 5.49
C LEU A 68 4.25 15.04 5.66
N LYS A 69 4.01 14.36 4.55
CA LYS A 69 3.85 12.91 4.53
C LYS A 69 5.25 12.34 4.47
N TYR A 70 5.77 11.88 5.60
CA TYR A 70 7.07 11.21 5.60
C TYR A 70 6.88 9.76 5.10
N PRO A 71 7.85 9.20 4.34
CA PRO A 71 7.78 7.80 3.91
C PRO A 71 7.63 6.83 5.09
N GLU A 72 8.19 7.17 6.25
CA GLU A 72 8.04 6.41 7.49
C GLU A 72 6.61 6.39 8.06
N ASP A 73 5.73 7.31 7.64
CA ASP A 73 4.32 7.36 8.09
C ASP A 73 3.38 6.47 7.25
N THR A 74 3.85 5.90 6.13
CA THR A 74 3.06 4.90 5.41
C THR A 74 3.11 3.56 6.14
N PRO A 75 1.95 2.99 6.53
CA PRO A 75 1.94 1.67 7.16
C PRO A 75 2.53 0.64 6.19
N GLU A 76 3.72 0.12 6.50
CA GLU A 76 4.33 -1.00 5.78
C GLU A 76 3.68 -2.30 6.24
N PHE A 77 3.00 -2.99 5.32
CA PHE A 77 2.52 -4.35 5.56
C PHE A 77 3.59 -5.33 5.07
N LYS A 78 4.17 -6.10 5.99
CA LYS A 78 5.15 -7.13 5.63
C LYS A 78 4.42 -8.40 5.22
N CYS A 79 4.68 -8.88 4.01
CA CYS A 79 4.19 -10.17 3.53
C CYS A 79 5.38 -11.11 3.36
N SER A 80 5.34 -12.24 4.05
CA SER A 80 6.38 -13.26 3.95
C SER A 80 5.97 -14.36 2.98
N PHE A 81 6.90 -14.80 2.13
CA PHE A 81 6.81 -16.04 1.36
C PHE A 81 7.67 -17.14 2.01
N SER A 82 7.77 -17.10 3.36
CA SER A 82 8.40 -18.13 4.18
C SER A 82 7.37 -19.14 4.71
N GLY A 83 7.86 -20.28 5.21
CA GLY A 83 7.00 -21.29 5.86
C GLY A 83 6.39 -22.26 4.86
N LYS A 84 7.26 -22.83 4.01
CA LYS A 84 6.90 -23.84 3.03
C LYS A 84 6.39 -25.12 3.68
N MET A 85 5.50 -25.78 2.96
CA MET A 85 5.00 -27.11 3.22
C MET A 85 6.17 -28.10 3.32
N ASP A 86 6.02 -29.08 4.22
CA ASP A 86 6.97 -30.18 4.33
C ASP A 86 7.13 -30.90 2.97
N ASP A 87 8.38 -31.23 2.60
CA ASP A 87 8.71 -31.78 1.29
C ASP A 87 7.93 -33.07 0.94
N GLU A 88 7.67 -33.94 1.91
CA GLU A 88 6.92 -35.18 1.67
C GLU A 88 5.44 -34.87 1.40
N LEU A 89 4.87 -33.96 2.19
CA LEU A 89 3.51 -33.51 2.01
C LEU A 89 3.36 -32.75 0.68
N TYR A 90 4.30 -31.86 0.35
CA TYR A 90 4.32 -31.11 -0.89
C TYR A 90 4.32 -32.05 -2.11
N ARG A 91 5.20 -33.05 -2.15
CA ARG A 91 5.25 -34.02 -3.26
C ARG A 91 3.93 -34.78 -3.39
N LYS A 92 3.31 -35.16 -2.28
CA LYS A 92 2.02 -35.86 -2.28
C LYS A 92 0.91 -34.97 -2.82
N VAL A 93 0.83 -33.72 -2.34
CA VAL A 93 -0.15 -32.74 -2.81
C VAL A 93 0.03 -32.46 -4.30
N LEU A 94 1.27 -32.27 -4.76
CA LEU A 94 1.57 -32.07 -6.17
C LEU A 94 1.07 -33.24 -7.03
N GLN A 95 1.34 -34.48 -6.62
CA GLN A 95 0.85 -35.67 -7.32
C GLN A 95 -0.68 -35.75 -7.34
N GLU A 96 -1.34 -35.43 -6.22
CA GLU A 96 -2.80 -35.39 -6.14
C GLU A 96 -3.38 -34.34 -7.10
N VAL A 97 -2.81 -33.12 -7.14
CA VAL A 97 -3.25 -32.07 -8.06
C VAL A 97 -3.07 -32.48 -9.52
N VAL A 98 -1.93 -33.08 -9.88
CA VAL A 98 -1.65 -33.53 -11.25
C VAL A 98 -2.56 -34.69 -11.68
N ALA A 99 -2.91 -35.59 -10.76
CA ALA A 99 -3.76 -36.75 -11.05
C ALA A 99 -5.25 -36.38 -11.26
N CYS A 100 -5.71 -35.24 -10.73
CA CYS A 100 -7.09 -34.78 -10.88
C CYS A 100 -7.41 -34.35 -12.33
N GLN A 101 -8.61 -34.68 -12.78
CA GLN A 101 -9.06 -34.39 -14.15
C GLN A 101 -9.89 -33.10 -14.24
N THR A 102 -10.42 -32.62 -13.12
CA THR A 102 -11.30 -31.45 -13.10
C THR A 102 -10.68 -30.28 -12.34
N THR A 103 -10.95 -29.06 -12.80
CA THR A 103 -10.54 -27.82 -12.13
C THR A 103 -11.04 -27.74 -10.69
N GLU A 104 -12.27 -28.20 -10.45
CA GLU A 104 -12.90 -28.14 -9.13
C GLU A 104 -12.19 -29.02 -8.11
N GLU A 105 -11.84 -30.26 -8.48
CA GLU A 105 -11.08 -31.15 -7.60
C GLU A 105 -9.69 -30.58 -7.30
N LYS A 106 -9.00 -30.03 -8.30
CA LYS A 106 -7.70 -29.37 -8.11
C LYS A 106 -7.80 -28.20 -7.14
N ASN A 107 -8.81 -27.33 -7.29
CA ASN A 107 -9.05 -26.23 -6.36
C ASN A 107 -9.30 -26.70 -4.94
N GLN A 108 -10.07 -27.79 -4.76
CA GLN A 108 -10.37 -28.33 -3.44
C GLN A 108 -9.10 -28.86 -2.74
N ILE A 109 -8.21 -29.53 -3.48
CA ILE A 109 -6.93 -29.99 -2.96
C ILE A 109 -6.05 -28.80 -2.57
N ILE A 110 -5.93 -27.81 -3.47
CA ILE A 110 -5.19 -26.56 -3.22
C ILE A 110 -5.71 -25.91 -1.93
N LYS A 111 -7.02 -25.66 -1.81
CA LYS A 111 -7.64 -25.07 -0.61
C LYS A 111 -7.40 -25.89 0.67
N LYS A 112 -7.38 -27.21 0.56
CA LYS A 112 -7.25 -28.10 1.71
C LYS A 112 -5.84 -28.07 2.31
N TYR A 113 -4.81 -28.01 1.47
CA TYR A 113 -3.43 -28.20 1.91
C TYR A 113 -2.59 -26.93 1.89
N ILE A 114 -2.99 -25.89 1.16
CA ILE A 114 -2.23 -24.64 1.04
C ILE A 114 -2.59 -23.72 2.20
N HIS A 115 -1.60 -23.40 3.03
CA HIS A 115 -1.77 -22.56 4.22
C HIS A 115 -0.92 -21.29 4.17
N SER A 116 -0.10 -21.12 3.14
CA SER A 116 0.71 -19.92 2.91
C SER A 116 0.73 -19.53 1.43
N LEU A 117 1.06 -18.26 1.15
CA LEU A 117 1.28 -17.79 -0.22
C LEU A 117 2.51 -18.43 -0.88
N ALA A 118 3.47 -18.89 -0.08
CA ALA A 118 4.64 -19.63 -0.57
C ALA A 118 4.23 -21.00 -1.12
N ASP A 119 3.40 -21.74 -0.38
CA ASP A 119 2.87 -23.03 -0.83
C ASP A 119 2.03 -22.88 -2.08
N LEU A 120 1.23 -21.81 -2.14
CA LEU A 120 0.40 -21.51 -3.29
C LEU A 120 1.26 -21.28 -4.53
N GLU A 121 2.31 -20.48 -4.40
CA GLU A 121 3.22 -20.18 -5.49
C GLU A 121 3.95 -21.43 -5.99
N ASP A 122 4.51 -22.24 -5.09
CA ASP A 122 5.21 -23.48 -5.47
C ASP A 122 4.26 -24.40 -6.27
N ILE A 123 3.01 -24.59 -5.80
CA ILE A 123 2.02 -25.38 -6.54
C ILE A 123 1.65 -24.74 -7.90
N MET A 124 1.54 -23.41 -7.99
CA MET A 124 1.25 -22.72 -9.24
C MET A 124 2.37 -22.85 -10.28
N LEU A 125 3.61 -22.92 -9.81
CA LEU A 125 4.80 -23.10 -10.64
C LEU A 125 4.92 -24.55 -11.12
N ASP A 126 4.71 -25.52 -10.23
CA ASP A 126 5.08 -26.92 -10.46
C ASP A 126 3.94 -27.83 -10.90
N ALA A 127 2.67 -27.53 -10.55
CA ALA A 127 1.53 -28.41 -10.85
C ALA A 127 1.01 -28.29 -12.30
N GLU A 128 1.74 -27.59 -13.18
CA GLU A 128 1.42 -27.38 -14.59
C GLU A 128 -0.02 -26.89 -14.89
N LEU A 129 -0.68 -26.26 -13.92
CA LEU A 129 -2.07 -25.77 -14.05
C LEU A 129 -2.31 -24.98 -15.35
N SER A 130 -3.42 -25.25 -16.02
CA SER A 130 -3.91 -24.49 -17.16
C SER A 130 -4.30 -23.06 -16.74
N LYS A 131 -4.40 -22.15 -17.72
CA LYS A 131 -4.82 -20.76 -17.48
C LYS A 131 -6.17 -20.68 -16.76
N THR A 132 -7.13 -21.54 -17.12
CA THR A 132 -8.45 -21.58 -16.50
C THR A 132 -8.41 -22.07 -15.05
N GLU A 133 -7.54 -23.04 -14.74
CA GLU A 133 -7.34 -23.52 -13.38
C GLU A 133 -6.68 -22.45 -12.51
N MET A 134 -5.62 -21.80 -13.00
CA MET A 134 -4.98 -20.67 -12.30
C MET A 134 -5.97 -19.52 -12.01
N ILE A 135 -6.78 -19.14 -13.00
CA ILE A 135 -7.83 -18.11 -12.80
C ILE A 135 -8.81 -18.54 -11.72
N SER A 136 -9.21 -19.80 -11.69
CA SER A 136 -10.15 -20.30 -10.69
C SER A 136 -9.57 -20.22 -9.28
N VAL A 137 -8.27 -20.42 -9.11
CA VAL A 137 -7.61 -20.24 -7.81
C VAL A 137 -7.49 -18.75 -7.46
N PHE A 138 -7.18 -17.87 -8.41
CA PHE A 138 -7.12 -16.42 -8.14
C PHE A 138 -8.45 -15.82 -7.71
N GLN A 139 -9.57 -16.37 -8.17
CA GLN A 139 -10.92 -15.96 -7.75
C GLN A 139 -11.20 -16.21 -6.26
N GLU A 140 -10.46 -17.11 -5.64
CA GLU A 140 -10.60 -17.46 -4.22
C GLU A 140 -9.69 -16.61 -3.33
N LEU A 141 -8.74 -15.88 -3.93
CA LEU A 141 -7.81 -15.04 -3.19
C LEU A 141 -8.44 -13.70 -2.81
N THR A 142 -8.09 -13.23 -1.61
CA THR A 142 -8.42 -11.89 -1.17
C THR A 142 -7.63 -10.83 -1.96
N THR A 143 -8.11 -9.59 -1.93
CA THR A 143 -7.41 -8.45 -2.54
C THR A 143 -5.98 -8.29 -2.01
N GLY A 144 -5.75 -8.61 -0.73
CA GLY A 144 -4.42 -8.53 -0.10
C GLY A 144 -3.46 -9.60 -0.63
N GLU A 145 -3.95 -10.84 -0.78
CA GLU A 145 -3.16 -11.96 -1.33
C GLU A 145 -2.83 -11.73 -2.82
N LEU A 146 -3.80 -11.26 -3.61
CA LEU A 146 -3.56 -10.84 -4.99
C LEU A 146 -2.54 -9.72 -5.08
N ALA A 147 -2.61 -8.74 -4.17
CA ALA A 147 -1.66 -7.63 -4.12
C ALA A 147 -0.25 -8.09 -3.72
N ALA A 148 -0.14 -9.04 -2.80
CA ALA A 148 1.13 -9.63 -2.40
C ALA A 148 1.81 -10.38 -3.56
N LEU A 149 1.06 -11.21 -4.29
CA LEU A 149 1.56 -11.88 -5.49
C LEU A 149 1.93 -10.88 -6.59
N ALA A 150 1.08 -9.87 -6.84
CA ALA A 150 1.36 -8.83 -7.82
C ALA A 150 2.60 -8.00 -7.48
N LYS A 151 2.85 -7.80 -6.18
CA LYS A 151 4.05 -7.13 -5.67
C LYS A 151 5.29 -8.00 -5.84
N LYS A 152 5.22 -9.30 -5.53
CA LYS A 152 6.35 -10.23 -5.68
C LYS A 152 6.81 -10.33 -7.13
N TYR A 153 5.87 -10.40 -8.06
CA TYR A 153 6.15 -10.48 -9.49
C TYR A 153 6.26 -9.10 -10.17
N ASP A 154 6.37 -8.02 -9.39
CA ASP A 154 6.56 -6.65 -9.87
C ASP A 154 5.60 -6.23 -11.01
N ILE A 155 4.33 -6.66 -10.98
CA ILE A 155 3.37 -6.43 -12.08
C ILE A 155 3.23 -4.94 -12.44
N TYR A 156 3.41 -4.05 -11.47
CA TYR A 156 3.24 -2.60 -11.64
C TYR A 156 4.55 -1.84 -11.91
N THR A 157 5.69 -2.50 -11.74
CA THR A 157 7.03 -1.92 -11.87
C THR A 157 7.72 -2.68 -12.98
N LYS A 158 8.09 -2.00 -14.08
CA LYS A 158 8.70 -2.61 -15.27
C LYS A 158 10.12 -3.17 -14.98
N CYS A 159 10.22 -4.18 -14.13
CA CYS A 159 11.44 -4.94 -13.90
C CYS A 159 11.58 -6.01 -14.99
N SER A 160 12.83 -6.27 -15.35
CA SER A 160 13.21 -7.01 -16.54
C SER A 160 12.71 -8.45 -16.48
N LEU A 161 11.68 -8.77 -17.26
CA LEU A 161 11.18 -10.13 -17.52
C LEU A 161 12.25 -11.07 -18.13
N SER A 162 13.48 -10.59 -18.34
CA SER A 162 14.58 -11.30 -19.01
C SER A 162 15.14 -12.46 -18.20
N ASP A 163 14.96 -12.44 -16.88
CA ASP A 163 15.63 -13.38 -15.96
C ASP A 163 14.67 -14.40 -15.34
N MET A 164 13.37 -14.37 -15.69
CA MET A 164 12.35 -15.26 -15.13
C MET A 164 12.32 -16.62 -15.82
N HIS A 165 12.10 -17.68 -15.03
CA HIS A 165 11.84 -19.01 -15.56
C HIS A 165 10.50 -19.07 -16.31
N SER A 166 10.33 -20.08 -17.19
CA SER A 166 9.12 -20.22 -18.01
C SER A 166 7.84 -20.41 -17.18
N SER A 167 7.91 -21.13 -16.07
CA SER A 167 6.82 -21.32 -15.11
C SER A 167 6.42 -20.00 -14.44
N GLU A 168 7.41 -19.22 -13.99
CA GLU A 168 7.19 -17.91 -13.39
C GLU A 168 6.61 -16.92 -14.40
N MET A 169 7.10 -16.92 -15.64
CA MET A 169 6.56 -16.09 -16.72
C MET A 169 5.10 -16.48 -17.04
N ARG A 170 4.77 -17.76 -16.98
CA ARG A 170 3.38 -18.24 -17.14
C ARG A 170 2.48 -17.72 -16.02
N LEU A 171 2.92 -17.84 -14.77
CA LEU A 171 2.21 -17.34 -13.60
C LEU A 171 2.03 -15.82 -13.67
N TYR A 172 3.10 -15.07 -13.96
CA TYR A 172 3.08 -13.63 -14.19
C TYR A 172 2.03 -13.23 -15.23
N ASN A 173 2.08 -13.85 -16.42
CA ASN A 173 1.16 -13.52 -17.51
C ASN A 173 -0.29 -13.83 -17.15
N CYS A 174 -0.53 -14.93 -16.44
CA CYS A 174 -1.87 -15.31 -15.99
C CYS A 174 -2.40 -14.33 -14.93
N LEU A 175 -1.58 -14.01 -13.92
CA LEU A 175 -1.94 -13.08 -12.86
C LEU A 175 -2.20 -11.67 -13.40
N ASN A 176 -1.32 -11.17 -14.28
CA ASN A 176 -1.50 -9.87 -14.92
C ASN A 176 -2.78 -9.83 -15.78
N SER A 177 -3.04 -10.90 -16.54
CA SER A 177 -4.30 -11.02 -17.32
C SER A 177 -5.52 -11.02 -16.40
N TYR A 178 -5.47 -11.73 -15.29
CA TYR A 178 -6.57 -11.82 -14.34
C TYR A 178 -6.85 -10.47 -13.67
N ILE A 179 -5.81 -9.77 -13.19
CA ILE A 179 -5.96 -8.43 -12.61
C ILE A 179 -6.57 -7.47 -13.64
N ALA A 180 -6.13 -7.52 -14.90
CA ALA A 180 -6.68 -6.68 -15.97
C ALA A 180 -8.17 -6.98 -16.28
N MET A 181 -8.68 -8.17 -15.96
CA MET A 181 -10.08 -8.55 -16.11
C MET A 181 -10.97 -8.10 -14.94
N LEU A 182 -10.40 -7.74 -13.78
CA LEU A 182 -11.16 -7.26 -12.64
C LEU A 182 -11.86 -5.92 -12.92
N ALA A 183 -12.88 -5.56 -12.13
CA ALA A 183 -13.50 -4.25 -12.23
C ALA A 183 -12.47 -3.13 -11.93
N PRO A 184 -12.57 -1.93 -12.54
CA PRO A 184 -11.60 -0.85 -12.35
C PRO A 184 -11.37 -0.46 -10.88
N GLU A 185 -12.43 -0.53 -10.06
CA GLU A 185 -12.35 -0.30 -8.62
C GLU A 185 -11.48 -1.34 -7.93
N GLN A 186 -11.68 -2.63 -8.23
CA GLN A 186 -10.90 -3.73 -7.68
C GLN A 186 -9.44 -3.67 -8.15
N GLN A 187 -9.19 -3.33 -9.42
CA GLN A 187 -7.82 -3.10 -9.94
C GLN A 187 -7.09 -2.01 -9.15
N SER A 188 -7.79 -0.90 -8.86
CA SER A 188 -7.25 0.18 -8.06
C SER A 188 -6.93 -0.30 -6.64
N CYS A 189 -7.84 -1.06 -6.01
CA CYS A 189 -7.61 -1.63 -4.68
C CYS A 189 -6.38 -2.55 -4.61
N VAL A 190 -6.23 -3.48 -5.56
CA VAL A 190 -5.06 -4.37 -5.63
C VAL A 190 -3.77 -3.56 -5.82
N LYS A 191 -3.80 -2.54 -6.68
CA LYS A 191 -2.65 -1.67 -6.94
C LYS A 191 -2.25 -0.85 -5.72
N GLU A 192 -3.21 -0.23 -5.01
CA GLU A 192 -2.92 0.53 -3.80
C GLU A 192 -2.41 -0.37 -2.67
N ALA A 193 -2.99 -1.56 -2.51
CA ALA A 193 -2.51 -2.56 -1.56
C ALA A 193 -1.07 -2.99 -1.88
N ALA A 194 -0.74 -3.24 -3.15
CA ALA A 194 0.60 -3.65 -3.56
C ALA A 194 1.67 -2.57 -3.28
N LYS A 195 1.31 -1.29 -3.23
CA LYS A 195 2.27 -0.20 -2.91
C LYS A 195 2.72 -0.22 -1.45
N ILE A 196 1.83 -0.62 -0.54
CA ILE A 196 2.11 -0.63 0.90
C ILE A 196 2.63 -1.98 1.39
N ILE A 197 2.56 -3.02 0.56
CA ILE A 197 3.13 -4.33 0.85
C ILE A 197 4.63 -4.32 0.58
N ARG A 198 5.39 -4.81 1.57
CA ARG A 198 6.80 -5.16 1.44
C ARG A 198 6.93 -6.67 1.51
N VAL A 199 7.36 -7.27 0.40
CA VAL A 199 7.69 -8.70 0.36
C VAL A 199 9.00 -8.90 1.12
N ILE A 200 8.99 -9.84 2.06
CA ILE A 200 10.19 -10.27 2.80
C ILE A 200 10.45 -11.75 2.47
N GLU A 201 11.72 -12.08 2.31
CA GLU A 201 12.23 -13.44 2.08
C GLU A 201 12.51 -14.15 3.42
#